data_AF-A0A0J5GE33-F1
#
_entry.id   AF-A0A0J5GE33-F1
#
_cell.length_a   1.000
_cell.length_b   1.000
_cell.length_c   1.000
_cell.angle_alpha   90.00
_cell.angle_beta   90.00
_cell.angle_gamma   90.00
#
_symmetry.space_group_name_H-M   'P 1'
#
loop_
_entity.id
_entity.type
_entity.pdbx_description
1 polymer ?
#
loop_
_entity_poly.entity_id
_entity_poly.type
_entity_poly.pdbx_seq_one_letter_code
_entity_poly.pdbx_strand_id
1 'polypeptide(L)'
;MLQSSYAYRTMEACRGGNGKMLFERMAVVVAGHYRCQPAYGEAKDYLVAYYGKQRFFVENSAVFMTGENRSRLPELDDQILAKLDFSALEEEGDAYRHVAEGQALKAYDAPARHGISVLDFSVYDESEYTEATGFKLEVYNPTKKTIKYIRVELIGMNAVDDPVRDRFAGSAIKRVRGIGPIKPQDFGSYTFEHLWFTDTVEWPKLVSLRIDYMDGSSKTIKNLKPVQVDQKHQDVLTWETD
;
A
#
# COMPACT_ATOMS: atom_id res chain seq x y z
N MET A 1 18.01 -21.27 4.86
CA MET A 1 18.10 -19.83 5.15
C MET A 1 16.72 -19.28 4.86
N LEU A 2 15.99 -18.93 5.89
CA LEU A 2 14.62 -18.42 5.81
C LEU A 2 14.67 -16.96 5.33
N GLN A 3 13.64 -16.52 4.61
CA GLN A 3 13.62 -15.24 3.89
C GLN A 3 12.23 -14.61 4.00
N SER A 4 12.11 -13.44 4.60
CA SER A 4 10.81 -12.79 4.82
C SER A 4 10.43 -11.84 3.68
N SER A 5 9.14 -11.80 3.31
CA SER A 5 8.63 -11.12 2.12
C SER A 5 7.11 -10.84 2.21
N TYR A 6 6.56 -10.02 1.32
CA TYR A 6 5.13 -9.69 1.27
C TYR A 6 4.40 -10.49 0.20
N ALA A 7 3.21 -11.00 0.54
CA ALA A 7 2.32 -11.68 -0.38
C ALA A 7 1.17 -10.75 -0.86
N TYR A 8 0.90 -10.75 -2.17
CA TYR A 8 0.03 -9.77 -2.84
C TYR A 8 -1.23 -10.34 -3.50
N ARG A 9 -1.46 -11.67 -3.51
CA ARG A 9 -2.64 -12.27 -4.18
C ARG A 9 -3.17 -13.53 -3.53
N THR A 10 -4.42 -13.86 -3.89
CA THR A 10 -5.12 -15.12 -3.64
C THR A 10 -4.28 -16.34 -4.02
N MET A 11 -4.49 -17.43 -3.28
CA MET A 11 -3.59 -18.58 -3.32
C MET A 11 -4.33 -19.89 -3.53
N GLU A 12 -3.78 -20.72 -4.40
CA GLU A 12 -4.27 -22.08 -4.64
C GLU A 12 -3.48 -23.09 -3.81
N ALA A 13 -4.18 -24.05 -3.21
CA ALA A 13 -3.55 -25.12 -2.45
C ALA A 13 -3.08 -26.27 -3.37
N CYS A 14 -1.82 -26.66 -3.18
CA CYS A 14 -1.14 -27.76 -3.86
C CYS A 14 -1.90 -29.12 -3.89
N ARG A 15 -2.82 -29.42 -2.95
CA ARG A 15 -3.44 -30.76 -2.85
C ARG A 15 -4.97 -30.78 -2.68
N GLY A 16 -5.70 -29.86 -3.32
CA GLY A 16 -7.18 -29.88 -3.27
C GLY A 16 -7.79 -29.72 -1.87
N GLY A 17 -6.98 -29.38 -0.86
CA GLY A 17 -7.48 -28.88 0.41
C GLY A 17 -8.06 -27.49 0.17
N ASN A 18 -9.18 -27.16 0.82
CA ASN A 18 -9.76 -25.82 0.81
C ASN A 18 -8.63 -24.80 1.05
N GLY A 19 -8.23 -24.08 0.00
CA GLY A 19 -7.17 -23.09 0.09
C GLY A 19 -7.56 -22.10 1.17
N LYS A 20 -6.79 -22.04 2.25
CA LYS A 20 -6.96 -20.96 3.21
C LYS A 20 -6.49 -19.70 2.53
N MET A 21 -7.41 -18.74 2.40
CA MET A 21 -7.11 -17.42 1.87
C MET A 21 -6.05 -16.78 2.75
N LEU A 22 -4.90 -16.42 2.17
CA LEU A 22 -4.15 -15.27 2.67
C LEU A 22 -4.85 -14.04 2.10
N PHE A 23 -5.09 -13.06 2.97
CA PHE A 23 -5.56 -11.76 2.55
C PHE A 23 -4.46 -11.05 1.76
N GLU A 24 -4.85 -10.18 0.82
CA GLU A 24 -3.88 -9.34 0.10
C GLU A 24 -3.08 -8.51 1.12
N ARG A 25 -1.76 -8.37 0.89
CA ARG A 25 -0.81 -7.57 1.71
C ARG A 25 -0.36 -8.20 3.04
N MET A 26 -0.44 -9.52 3.18
CA MET A 26 0.12 -10.21 4.36
C MET A 26 1.65 -10.34 4.29
N ALA A 27 2.34 -9.93 5.37
CA ALA A 27 3.76 -10.22 5.56
C ALA A 27 3.95 -11.71 5.90
N VAL A 28 4.78 -12.41 5.14
CA VAL A 28 5.01 -13.85 5.29
C VAL A 28 6.50 -14.17 5.38
N VAL A 29 6.83 -15.24 6.09
CA VAL A 29 8.17 -15.82 6.05
C VAL A 29 8.21 -16.89 4.97
N VAL A 30 9.01 -16.69 3.93
CA VAL A 30 9.22 -17.67 2.88
C VAL A 30 10.32 -18.62 3.31
N ALA A 31 9.96 -19.89 3.48
CA ALA A 31 10.86 -20.91 3.97
C ALA A 31 11.65 -21.63 2.86
N GLY A 32 11.08 -21.72 1.65
CA GLY A 32 11.70 -22.44 0.55
C GLY A 32 10.79 -22.67 -0.65
N HIS A 33 11.29 -23.41 -1.65
CA HIS A 33 10.54 -23.92 -2.79
C HIS A 33 9.96 -25.30 -2.45
N TYR A 34 8.80 -25.62 -3.01
CA TYR A 34 8.18 -26.93 -2.88
C TYR A 34 7.55 -27.33 -4.21
N ARG A 35 8.02 -28.46 -4.75
CA ARG A 35 7.46 -29.03 -5.97
C ARG A 35 6.21 -29.83 -5.65
N CYS A 36 5.07 -29.28 -6.01
CA CYS A 36 3.80 -29.94 -5.79
C CYS A 36 3.49 -30.92 -6.92
N GLN A 37 3.25 -32.18 -6.56
CA GLN A 37 2.78 -33.20 -7.50
C GLN A 37 1.32 -33.57 -7.15
N PRO A 38 0.31 -33.06 -7.91
CA PRO A 38 -1.08 -33.40 -7.63
C PRO A 38 -1.39 -34.84 -8.04
N ALA A 39 -2.47 -35.41 -7.49
CA ALA A 39 -2.95 -36.75 -7.87
C ALA A 39 -3.40 -36.81 -9.35
N TYR A 40 -3.82 -35.67 -9.90
CA TYR A 40 -4.20 -35.48 -11.29
C TYR A 40 -3.67 -34.12 -11.76
N GLY A 41 -3.05 -34.05 -12.93
CA GLY A 41 -2.47 -32.83 -13.51
C GLY A 41 -0.94 -32.77 -13.49
N GLU A 42 -0.38 -31.65 -13.93
CA GLU A 42 1.06 -31.43 -13.97
C GLU A 42 1.62 -30.97 -12.63
N ALA A 43 2.89 -31.31 -12.36
CA ALA A 43 3.59 -30.81 -11.19
C ALA A 43 3.82 -29.30 -11.32
N LYS A 44 3.60 -28.57 -10.23
CA LYS A 44 3.73 -27.10 -10.17
C LYS A 44 4.63 -26.70 -9.01
N ASP A 45 5.51 -25.73 -9.24
CA ASP A 45 6.43 -25.24 -8.21
C ASP A 45 5.77 -24.11 -7.40
N TYR A 46 5.78 -24.24 -6.08
CA TYR A 46 5.27 -23.27 -5.12
C TYR A 46 6.38 -22.79 -4.19
N LEU A 47 6.18 -21.62 -3.60
CA LEU A 47 6.89 -21.19 -2.40
C LEU A 47 6.15 -21.70 -1.17
N VAL A 48 6.89 -22.12 -0.14
CA VAL A 48 6.31 -22.40 1.17
C VAL A 48 6.47 -21.15 2.01
N ALA A 49 5.34 -20.57 2.44
CA ALA A 49 5.31 -19.38 3.25
C ALA A 49 4.58 -19.62 4.57
N TYR A 50 4.94 -18.87 5.59
CA TYR A 50 4.36 -18.94 6.92
C TYR A 50 3.83 -17.59 7.35
N TYR A 51 2.66 -17.61 7.99
CA TYR A 51 2.11 -16.49 8.75
C TYR A 51 1.70 -17.02 10.13
N GLY A 52 2.43 -16.59 11.16
CA GLY A 52 2.40 -17.24 12.47
C GLY A 52 2.61 -18.75 12.32
N LYS A 53 1.71 -19.53 12.93
CA LYS A 53 1.76 -21.01 12.90
C LYS A 53 1.12 -21.64 11.65
N GLN A 54 0.57 -20.82 10.75
CA GLN A 54 -0.08 -21.31 9.54
C GLN A 54 0.90 -21.39 8.38
N ARG A 55 0.86 -22.51 7.65
CA ARG A 55 1.65 -22.74 6.44
C ARG A 55 0.79 -22.56 5.20
N PHE A 56 1.39 -21.98 4.18
CA PHE A 56 0.80 -21.70 2.89
C PHE A 56 1.72 -22.16 1.77
N PHE A 57 1.12 -22.60 0.66
CA PHE A 57 1.80 -22.82 -0.60
C PHE A 57 1.40 -21.68 -1.52
N VAL A 58 2.38 -20.90 -1.96
CA VAL A 58 2.17 -19.61 -2.62
C VAL A 58 2.80 -19.65 -3.99
N GLU A 59 2.11 -19.10 -5.00
CA GLU A 59 2.72 -18.98 -6.31
C GLU A 59 3.93 -18.04 -6.29
N ASN A 60 4.92 -18.31 -7.13
CA ASN A 60 6.12 -17.47 -7.24
C ASN A 60 5.79 -15.99 -7.56
N SER A 61 4.75 -15.74 -8.36
CA SER A 61 4.31 -14.39 -8.73
C SER A 61 3.59 -13.66 -7.59
N ALA A 62 3.06 -14.39 -6.61
CA ALA A 62 2.24 -13.82 -5.54
C ALA A 62 3.05 -13.28 -4.37
N VAL A 63 4.39 -13.42 -4.39
CA VAL A 63 5.29 -12.93 -3.33
C VAL A 63 6.32 -11.97 -3.91
N PHE A 64 6.46 -10.76 -3.36
CA PHE A 64 7.46 -9.79 -3.79
C PHE A 64 8.81 -10.02 -3.11
N MET A 65 9.72 -10.68 -3.80
CA MET A 65 11.06 -10.97 -3.30
C MET A 65 12.10 -10.65 -4.37
N THR A 66 13.25 -10.12 -3.98
CA THR A 66 14.35 -9.85 -4.92
C THR A 66 14.88 -11.16 -5.53
N GLY A 67 15.39 -11.09 -6.77
CA GLY A 67 15.89 -12.28 -7.47
C GLY A 67 17.03 -13.00 -6.73
N GLU A 68 17.90 -12.24 -6.07
CA GLU A 68 18.99 -12.79 -5.24
C GLU A 68 18.45 -13.61 -4.07
N ASN A 69 17.49 -13.06 -3.32
CA ASN A 69 16.84 -13.75 -2.20
C ASN A 69 16.08 -14.99 -2.68
N ARG A 70 15.41 -14.91 -3.83
CA ARG A 70 14.68 -16.02 -4.43
C ARG A 70 15.58 -17.19 -4.82
N SER A 71 16.77 -16.89 -5.35
CA SER A 71 17.74 -17.92 -5.76
C SER A 71 18.37 -18.69 -4.58
N ARG A 72 18.29 -18.15 -3.36
CA ARG A 72 18.89 -18.72 -2.15
C ARG A 72 17.94 -19.59 -1.33
N LEU A 73 16.67 -19.69 -1.75
CA LEU A 73 15.67 -20.49 -1.07
C LEU A 73 15.97 -21.98 -1.22
N PRO A 74 15.91 -22.76 -0.12
CA PRO A 74 16.10 -24.21 -0.18
C PRO A 74 14.88 -24.88 -0.86
N GLU A 75 15.10 -26.04 -1.46
CA GLU A 75 14.02 -26.93 -1.86
C GLU A 75 13.55 -27.73 -0.62
N LEU A 76 12.23 -27.85 -0.47
CA LEU A 76 11.57 -28.47 0.67
C LEU A 76 10.75 -29.67 0.18
N ASP A 77 10.73 -30.73 0.99
CA ASP A 77 9.88 -31.90 0.81
C ASP A 77 9.00 -32.14 2.05
N ASP A 78 8.12 -33.14 2.00
CA ASP A 78 7.21 -33.45 3.09
C ASP A 78 7.93 -33.81 4.41
N GLN A 79 9.14 -34.39 4.35
CA GLN A 79 9.91 -34.74 5.54
C GLN A 79 10.55 -33.53 6.20
N ILE A 80 11.10 -32.61 5.40
CA ILE A 80 11.66 -31.34 5.87
C ILE A 80 10.55 -30.49 6.45
N LEU A 81 9.42 -30.39 5.75
CA LEU A 81 8.25 -29.63 6.19
C LEU A 81 7.68 -30.11 7.53
N ALA A 82 7.70 -31.42 7.80
CA ALA A 82 7.24 -31.99 9.06
C ALA A 82 8.18 -31.71 10.24
N LYS A 83 9.46 -31.37 9.96
CA LYS A 83 10.49 -31.10 10.96
C LYS A 83 10.76 -29.62 11.18
N LEU A 84 10.12 -28.74 10.41
CA LEU A 84 10.29 -27.31 10.57
C LEU A 84 9.82 -26.87 11.96
N ASP A 85 10.68 -26.12 12.64
CA ASP A 85 10.37 -25.53 13.93
C ASP A 85 9.47 -24.31 13.74
N PHE A 86 8.18 -24.48 14.05
CA PHE A 86 7.19 -23.41 13.95
C PHE A 86 7.48 -22.25 14.92
N SER A 87 8.12 -22.51 16.05
CA SER A 87 8.48 -21.46 17.01
C SER A 87 9.61 -20.59 16.45
N ALA A 88 10.62 -21.19 15.82
CA ALA A 88 11.69 -20.43 15.15
C ALA A 88 11.16 -19.61 13.96
N LEU A 89 10.21 -20.16 13.19
CA LEU A 89 9.57 -19.45 12.07
C LEU A 89 8.71 -18.27 12.55
N GLU A 90 8.01 -18.43 13.68
CA GLU A 90 7.23 -17.37 14.32
C GLU A 90 8.14 -16.24 14.81
N GLU A 91 9.24 -16.58 15.49
CA GLU A 91 10.24 -15.62 15.96
C GLU A 91 10.89 -14.84 14.81
N GLU A 92 11.24 -15.51 13.71
CA GLU A 92 11.82 -14.84 12.54
C GLU A 92 10.80 -13.96 11.80
N GLY A 93 9.53 -14.38 11.75
CA GLY A 93 8.44 -13.58 11.22
C GLY A 93 8.21 -12.32 12.02
N ASP A 94 8.22 -12.42 13.35
CA ASP A 94 8.04 -11.28 14.23
C ASP A 94 9.25 -10.34 14.22
N ALA A 95 10.47 -10.88 14.17
CA ALA A 95 11.68 -10.07 14.00
C ALA A 95 11.66 -9.27 12.68
N TYR A 96 11.25 -9.91 11.58
CA TYR A 96 11.08 -9.22 10.31
C TYR A 96 10.01 -8.14 10.38
N ARG A 97 8.86 -8.46 10.97
CA ARG A 97 7.74 -7.52 11.15
C ARG A 97 8.19 -6.29 11.91
N HIS A 98 8.91 -6.48 13.02
CA HIS A 98 9.46 -5.38 13.81
C HIS A 98 10.43 -4.49 13.00
N VAL A 99 11.29 -5.10 12.18
CA VAL A 99 12.18 -4.36 11.27
C VAL A 99 11.37 -3.59 10.22
N ALA A 100 10.36 -4.23 9.64
CA ALA A 100 9.49 -3.64 8.63
C ALA A 100 8.66 -2.48 9.19
N GLU A 101 8.07 -2.63 10.36
CA GLU A 101 7.35 -1.58 11.10
C GLU A 101 8.28 -0.41 11.39
N GLY A 102 9.49 -0.68 11.89
CA GLY A 102 10.50 0.34 12.13
C GLY A 102 10.91 1.08 10.85
N GLN A 103 10.95 0.41 9.70
CA GLN A 103 11.19 1.04 8.40
C GLN A 103 9.98 1.86 7.92
N ALA A 104 8.76 1.34 8.12
CA ALA A 104 7.52 2.02 7.76
C ALA A 104 7.34 3.30 8.57
N LEU A 105 7.50 3.26 9.90
CA LEU A 105 7.47 4.45 10.76
C LEU A 105 8.48 5.51 10.31
N LYS A 106 9.72 5.09 9.99
CA LYS A 106 10.74 6.01 9.43
C LYS A 106 10.30 6.62 8.09
N ALA A 107 9.64 5.85 7.23
CA ALA A 107 9.15 6.35 5.95
C ALA A 107 7.99 7.34 6.12
N TYR A 108 7.08 7.08 7.07
CA TYR A 108 6.01 8.00 7.44
C TYR A 108 6.53 9.30 8.03
N ASP A 109 7.61 9.25 8.83
CA ASP A 109 8.21 10.42 9.47
C ASP A 109 9.20 11.19 8.57
N ALA A 110 9.82 10.55 7.58
CA ALA A 110 10.85 11.16 6.74
C ALA A 110 10.41 12.50 6.07
N PRO A 111 9.14 12.66 5.63
CA PRO A 111 8.64 13.92 5.11
C PRO A 111 8.39 15.03 6.14
N ALA A 112 8.69 14.85 7.44
CA ALA A 112 8.49 15.87 8.49
C ALA A 112 9.02 17.26 8.12
N ARG A 113 10.21 17.32 7.52
CA ARG A 113 10.81 18.58 7.07
C ARG A 113 10.03 19.25 5.92
N HIS A 114 9.26 18.50 5.16
CA HIS A 114 8.41 18.96 4.07
C HIS A 114 6.97 19.27 4.54
N GLY A 115 6.60 18.81 5.73
CA GLY A 115 5.40 19.26 6.46
C GLY A 115 4.23 18.30 6.45
N ILE A 116 4.24 17.27 5.59
CA ILE A 116 3.19 16.28 5.47
C ILE A 116 3.73 15.03 4.79
N SER A 117 3.11 13.88 5.08
CA SER A 117 3.30 12.64 4.34
C SER A 117 2.01 12.33 3.58
N VAL A 118 2.09 12.16 2.27
CA VAL A 118 0.98 11.74 1.39
C VAL A 118 1.05 10.22 1.28
N LEU A 119 -0.03 9.56 1.71
CA LEU A 119 -0.12 8.11 1.73
C LEU A 119 -0.75 7.63 0.42
N ASP A 120 -2.00 7.96 0.20
CA ASP A 120 -2.72 7.62 -1.01
C ASP A 120 -3.50 8.81 -1.57
N PHE A 121 -3.74 8.78 -2.87
CA PHE A 121 -4.67 9.68 -3.52
C PHE A 121 -5.17 9.07 -4.84
N SER A 122 -6.48 9.16 -5.05
CA SER A 122 -7.15 8.50 -6.17
C SER A 122 -8.39 9.26 -6.60
N VAL A 123 -8.87 8.96 -7.81
CA VAL A 123 -10.21 9.37 -8.25
C VAL A 123 -11.19 8.24 -7.99
N TYR A 124 -12.47 8.56 -7.87
CA TYR A 124 -13.53 7.57 -7.77
C TYR A 124 -14.76 8.07 -8.51
N ASP A 125 -15.48 7.13 -9.13
CA ASP A 125 -16.80 7.39 -9.70
C ASP A 125 -17.82 7.54 -8.57
N GLU A 126 -18.64 8.60 -8.63
CA GLU A 126 -19.60 8.95 -7.59
C GLU A 126 -20.92 8.19 -7.72
N SER A 127 -21.37 7.86 -8.95
CA SER A 127 -22.46 6.89 -9.19
C SER A 127 -22.73 6.72 -10.69
N GLU A 128 -23.36 5.60 -11.07
CA GLU A 128 -23.91 5.40 -12.42
C GLU A 128 -24.97 6.44 -12.85
N TYR A 129 -25.54 7.19 -11.90
CA TYR A 129 -26.58 8.19 -12.15
C TYR A 129 -26.04 9.62 -12.25
N THR A 130 -24.78 9.82 -11.87
CA THR A 130 -24.10 11.12 -11.89
C THR A 130 -22.85 10.99 -12.72
N GLU A 131 -22.81 11.62 -13.89
CA GLU A 131 -21.57 11.76 -14.69
C GLU A 131 -20.59 12.70 -13.97
N ALA A 132 -20.03 12.23 -12.85
CA ALA A 132 -19.20 12.98 -11.94
C ALA A 132 -18.12 12.09 -11.31
N THR A 133 -16.89 12.60 -11.34
CA THR A 133 -15.72 11.97 -10.71
C THR A 133 -15.26 12.80 -9.52
N GLY A 134 -15.03 12.11 -8.41
CA GLY A 134 -14.53 12.65 -7.16
C GLY A 134 -13.05 12.39 -6.93
N PHE A 135 -12.52 12.90 -5.83
CA PHE A 135 -11.11 12.75 -5.43
C PHE A 135 -10.98 12.35 -3.96
N LYS A 136 -10.09 11.40 -3.67
CA LYS A 136 -9.70 10.97 -2.32
C LYS A 136 -8.25 11.32 -2.04
N LEU A 137 -7.96 11.68 -0.80
CA LEU A 137 -6.61 11.97 -0.32
C LEU A 137 -6.43 11.46 1.11
N GLU A 138 -5.38 10.68 1.31
CA GLU A 138 -4.94 10.20 2.62
C GLU A 138 -3.56 10.76 2.95
N VAL A 139 -3.44 11.26 4.18
CA VAL A 139 -2.22 11.91 4.66
C VAL A 139 -1.92 11.52 6.11
N TYR A 140 -0.65 11.68 6.47
CA TYR A 140 -0.15 11.61 7.84
C TYR A 140 0.54 12.93 8.19
N ASN A 141 0.41 13.35 9.45
CA ASN A 141 1.12 14.51 9.98
C ASN A 141 2.40 14.10 10.75
N PRO A 142 3.57 14.03 10.08
CA PRO A 142 4.85 13.72 10.73
C PRO A 142 5.44 14.89 11.52
N THR A 143 4.74 16.02 11.63
CA THR A 143 5.27 17.23 12.25
C THR A 143 4.83 17.36 13.71
N LYS A 144 5.52 18.24 14.46
CA LYS A 144 5.13 18.61 15.83
C LYS A 144 4.01 19.67 15.87
N LYS A 145 3.50 20.12 14.73
CA LYS A 145 2.49 21.18 14.63
C LYS A 145 1.16 20.60 14.17
N THR A 146 0.07 21.03 14.79
CA THR A 146 -1.28 20.69 14.33
C THR A 146 -1.58 21.37 13.00
N ILE A 147 -1.97 20.57 12.00
CA ILE A 147 -2.37 21.07 10.68
C ILE A 147 -3.83 21.56 10.77
N LYS A 148 -4.07 22.77 10.28
CA LYS A 148 -5.40 23.39 10.20
C LYS A 148 -6.07 23.09 8.86
N TYR A 149 -5.35 23.29 7.76
CA TYR A 149 -5.86 23.06 6.41
C TYR A 149 -4.80 22.43 5.51
N ILE A 150 -5.27 21.58 4.59
CA ILE A 150 -4.50 21.10 3.45
C ILE A 150 -5.18 21.61 2.21
N ARG A 151 -4.57 22.56 1.51
CA ARG A 151 -5.05 23.03 0.21
C ARG A 151 -4.34 22.23 -0.88
N VAL A 152 -5.13 21.65 -1.76
CA VAL A 152 -4.65 20.77 -2.83
C VAL A 152 -4.96 21.44 -4.16
N GLU A 153 -3.95 21.55 -5.00
CA GLU A 153 -4.13 21.84 -6.42
C GLU A 153 -3.88 20.56 -7.21
N LEU A 154 -4.81 20.17 -8.07
CA LEU A 154 -4.75 18.93 -8.84
C LEU A 154 -5.39 19.06 -10.22
N ILE A 155 -5.02 18.17 -11.13
CA ILE A 155 -5.54 18.07 -12.49
C ILE A 155 -6.07 16.65 -12.67
N GLY A 156 -7.23 16.50 -13.31
CA GLY A 156 -7.73 15.20 -13.73
C GLY A 156 -7.13 14.85 -15.08
N MET A 157 -6.69 13.60 -15.25
CA MET A 157 -6.02 13.14 -16.46
C MET A 157 -6.84 11.97 -17.05
N ASN A 158 -6.94 11.91 -18.37
CA ASN A 158 -7.66 10.83 -19.05
C ASN A 158 -6.74 9.63 -19.35
N ALA A 159 -7.29 8.62 -20.03
CA ALA A 159 -6.59 7.38 -20.39
C ALA A 159 -5.39 7.55 -21.33
N VAL A 160 -5.25 8.71 -21.96
CA VAL A 160 -4.16 9.03 -22.90
C VAL A 160 -3.26 10.16 -22.39
N ASP A 161 -3.26 10.38 -21.06
CA ASP A 161 -2.42 11.36 -20.35
C ASP A 161 -2.67 12.83 -20.72
N ASP A 162 -3.87 13.16 -21.21
CA ASP A 162 -4.29 14.54 -21.45
C ASP A 162 -5.05 15.14 -20.25
N PRO A 163 -4.83 16.42 -19.92
CA PRO A 163 -5.61 17.12 -18.90
C PRO A 163 -7.09 17.20 -19.27
N VAL A 164 -7.94 16.66 -18.40
CA VAL A 164 -9.39 16.80 -18.49
C VAL A 164 -9.78 18.22 -18.08
N ARG A 165 -10.43 18.92 -19.00
CA ARG A 165 -11.03 20.23 -18.76
C ARG A 165 -12.52 20.06 -18.56
N ASP A 166 -13.00 20.50 -17.41
CA ASP A 166 -14.42 20.53 -17.12
C ASP A 166 -15.11 21.58 -18.01
N ARG A 167 -16.25 21.22 -18.60
CA ARG A 167 -17.07 22.11 -19.43
C ARG A 167 -17.48 23.41 -18.73
N PHE A 168 -17.52 23.42 -17.40
CA PHE A 168 -17.89 24.59 -16.60
C PHE A 168 -16.70 25.41 -16.10
N ALA A 169 -15.47 24.89 -16.19
CA ALA A 169 -14.28 25.54 -15.68
C ALA A 169 -13.20 25.64 -16.77
N GLY A 170 -12.87 26.87 -17.19
CA GLY A 170 -11.83 27.12 -18.21
C GLY A 170 -10.40 26.67 -17.82
N SER A 171 -10.19 26.23 -16.57
CA SER A 171 -8.94 25.72 -16.03
C SER A 171 -9.03 24.22 -15.73
N ALA A 172 -8.03 23.46 -16.18
CA ALA A 172 -7.86 22.05 -15.82
C ALA A 172 -7.46 21.85 -14.33
N ILE A 173 -6.90 22.88 -13.70
CA ILE A 173 -6.52 22.84 -12.29
C ILE A 173 -7.76 23.03 -11.42
N LYS A 174 -8.04 22.02 -10.60
CA LYS A 174 -9.00 22.02 -9.50
C LYS A 174 -8.31 22.39 -8.18
N ARG A 175 -9.08 22.99 -7.28
CA ARG A 175 -8.59 23.42 -5.95
C ARG A 175 -9.55 22.95 -4.88
N VAL A 176 -9.05 22.14 -3.96
CA VAL A 176 -9.82 21.64 -2.82
C VAL A 176 -9.11 21.94 -1.51
N ARG A 177 -9.85 21.85 -0.41
CA ARG A 177 -9.33 22.14 0.93
C ARG A 177 -9.82 21.10 1.93
N GLY A 178 -8.92 20.25 2.38
CA GLY A 178 -9.10 19.41 3.56
C GLY A 178 -9.08 20.27 4.82
N ILE A 179 -10.01 20.01 5.73
CA ILE A 179 -10.15 20.72 7.01
C ILE A 179 -9.66 19.82 8.13
N GLY A 180 -8.74 20.32 8.95
CA GLY A 180 -8.27 19.64 10.16
C GLY A 180 -9.18 19.87 11.37
N PRO A 181 -8.68 19.70 12.61
CA PRO A 181 -7.26 19.58 12.96
C PRO A 181 -6.69 18.18 12.72
N ILE A 182 -5.51 18.09 12.10
CA ILE A 182 -4.70 16.86 12.13
C ILE A 182 -3.59 17.06 13.16
N LYS A 183 -3.65 16.33 14.28
CA LYS A 183 -2.67 16.45 15.37
C LYS A 183 -1.30 15.89 14.94
N PRO A 184 -0.22 16.21 15.66
CA PRO A 184 1.05 15.52 15.48
C PRO A 184 0.86 14.01 15.54
N GLN A 185 1.47 13.29 14.60
CA GLN A 185 1.41 11.83 14.47
C GLN A 185 0.00 11.27 14.23
N ASP A 186 -0.88 12.08 13.66
CA ASP A 186 -2.27 11.71 13.35
C ASP A 186 -2.51 11.66 11.84
N PHE A 187 -3.60 11.00 11.46
CA PHE A 187 -3.98 10.78 10.06
C PHE A 187 -5.10 11.72 9.63
N GLY A 188 -5.16 12.00 8.33
CA GLY A 188 -6.27 12.72 7.71
C GLY A 188 -6.70 12.00 6.44
N SER A 189 -8.01 11.77 6.30
CA SER A 189 -8.62 11.24 5.09
C SER A 189 -9.68 12.21 4.59
N TYR A 190 -9.67 12.48 3.29
CA TYR A 190 -10.53 13.46 2.66
C TYR A 190 -11.15 12.90 1.40
N THR A 191 -12.46 13.08 1.28
CA THR A 191 -13.23 12.79 0.08
C THR A 191 -13.81 14.11 -0.43
N PHE A 192 -13.56 14.41 -1.70
CA PHE A 192 -14.11 15.58 -2.38
C PHE A 192 -14.99 15.09 -3.52
N GLU A 193 -16.27 15.45 -3.45
CA GLU A 193 -17.29 15.08 -4.42
C GLU A 193 -17.43 16.16 -5.51
N HIS A 194 -18.03 15.78 -6.63
CA HIS A 194 -18.36 16.59 -7.79
C HIS A 194 -17.18 17.43 -8.31
N LEU A 195 -15.99 16.82 -8.37
CA LEU A 195 -14.78 17.57 -8.73
C LEU A 195 -14.64 17.77 -10.22
N TRP A 196 -15.01 16.75 -11.00
CA TRP A 196 -15.18 16.81 -12.45
C TRP A 196 -16.56 16.31 -12.82
N PHE A 197 -17.31 17.10 -13.60
CA PHE A 197 -18.61 16.69 -14.16
C PHE A 197 -18.43 15.90 -15.45
N THR A 198 -17.64 14.84 -15.37
CA THR A 198 -17.36 13.87 -16.45
C THR A 198 -16.67 12.64 -15.86
N ASP A 199 -16.89 11.49 -16.49
CA ASP A 199 -16.28 10.20 -16.11
C ASP A 199 -15.02 9.89 -16.94
N THR A 200 -14.51 10.87 -17.68
CA THR A 200 -13.30 10.72 -18.51
C THR A 200 -12.00 10.85 -17.73
N VAL A 201 -12.07 11.08 -16.41
CA VAL A 201 -10.92 11.22 -15.53
C VAL A 201 -10.52 9.83 -15.04
N GLU A 202 -9.34 9.37 -15.47
CA GLU A 202 -8.78 8.07 -15.09
C GLU A 202 -7.88 8.17 -13.86
N TRP A 203 -7.14 9.27 -13.73
CA TRP A 203 -6.22 9.44 -12.60
C TRP A 203 -5.97 10.91 -12.24
N PRO A 204 -5.73 11.21 -10.96
CA PRO A 204 -5.39 12.55 -10.51
C PRO A 204 -3.90 12.83 -10.63
N LYS A 205 -3.55 14.03 -11.10
CA LYS A 205 -2.20 14.60 -11.02
C LYS A 205 -2.19 15.73 -10.00
N LEU A 206 -1.57 15.47 -8.85
CA LEU A 206 -1.35 16.52 -7.86
C LEU A 206 -0.30 17.54 -8.36
N VAL A 207 -0.64 18.83 -8.30
CA VAL A 207 0.19 19.96 -8.75
C VAL A 207 0.92 20.58 -7.57
N SER A 208 0.20 20.87 -6.48
CA SER A 208 0.80 21.40 -5.27
C SER A 208 -0.04 21.11 -4.04
N LEU A 209 0.64 21.08 -2.89
CA LEU A 209 0.00 21.10 -1.58
C LEU A 209 0.41 22.36 -0.83
N ARG A 210 -0.53 22.94 -0.09
CA ARG A 210 -0.22 23.96 0.91
C ARG A 210 -0.81 23.55 2.26
N ILE A 211 0.08 23.46 3.24
CA ILE A 211 -0.23 23.10 4.63
C ILE A 211 -0.29 24.40 5.42
N ASP A 212 -1.47 24.73 5.95
CA ASP A 212 -1.63 25.83 6.90
C ASP A 212 -1.72 25.22 8.32
N TYR A 213 -0.89 25.68 9.25
CA TYR A 213 -0.86 25.19 10.63
C TYR A 213 -1.72 26.05 11.56
N MET A 214 -2.09 25.50 12.71
CA MET A 214 -2.89 26.22 13.72
C MET A 214 -2.17 27.44 14.31
N ASP A 215 -0.83 27.46 14.28
CA ASP A 215 0.01 28.59 14.73
C ASP A 215 0.10 29.74 13.70
N GLY A 216 -0.63 29.65 12.58
CA GLY A 216 -0.62 30.63 11.50
C GLY A 216 0.52 30.49 10.50
N SER A 217 1.51 29.62 10.76
CA SER A 217 2.56 29.32 9.79
C SER A 217 2.03 28.46 8.64
N SER A 218 2.75 28.42 7.53
CA SER A 218 2.37 27.60 6.37
C SER A 218 3.57 27.08 5.60
N LYS A 219 3.35 25.99 4.84
CA LYS A 219 4.35 25.43 3.94
C LYS A 219 3.70 25.03 2.62
N THR A 220 4.34 25.39 1.51
CA THR A 220 3.89 25.02 0.16
C THR A 220 4.85 24.00 -0.45
N ILE A 221 4.30 22.95 -1.03
CA ILE A 221 5.02 21.80 -1.59
C ILE A 221 4.62 21.71 -3.06
N LYS A 222 5.58 21.97 -3.97
CA LYS A 222 5.37 21.88 -5.43
C LYS A 222 5.95 20.60 -6.03
N ASN A 223 6.93 20.00 -5.37
CA ASN A 223 7.47 18.69 -5.74
C ASN A 223 6.97 17.68 -4.72
N LEU A 224 6.17 16.71 -5.17
CA LEU A 224 5.49 15.76 -4.30
C LEU A 224 6.27 14.48 -4.03
N LYS A 225 7.30 14.19 -4.84
CA LYS A 225 8.16 13.01 -4.64
C LYS A 225 8.71 12.90 -3.21
N PRO A 226 9.17 13.98 -2.55
CA PRO A 226 9.73 13.91 -1.20
C PRO A 226 8.68 13.73 -0.09
N VAL A 227 7.39 13.83 -0.40
CA VAL A 227 6.30 13.68 0.57
C VAL A 227 5.45 12.45 0.33
N GLN A 228 5.61 11.75 -0.79
CA GLN A 228 4.91 10.50 -1.06
C GLN A 228 5.58 9.35 -0.29
N VAL A 229 4.76 8.58 0.41
CA VAL A 229 5.19 7.35 1.09
C VAL A 229 4.88 6.17 0.19
N ASP A 230 5.88 5.34 -0.12
CA ASP A 230 5.68 4.17 -0.98
C ASP A 230 4.67 3.18 -0.38
N GLN A 231 3.81 2.59 -1.23
CA GLN A 231 2.77 1.63 -0.82
C GLN A 231 3.31 0.49 0.07
N LYS A 232 4.51 -0.03 -0.23
CA LYS A 232 5.16 -1.09 0.55
C LYS A 232 5.32 -0.77 2.04
N HIS A 233 5.42 0.51 2.42
CA HIS A 233 5.53 0.94 3.81
C HIS A 233 4.16 1.14 4.46
N GLN A 234 3.15 1.48 3.66
CA GLN A 234 1.78 1.63 4.14
C GLN A 234 1.15 0.28 4.48
N ASP A 235 1.41 -0.72 3.64
CA ASP A 235 0.92 -2.09 3.80
C ASP A 235 1.34 -2.74 5.13
N VAL A 236 2.42 -2.25 5.75
CA VAL A 236 2.91 -2.73 7.05
C VAL A 236 2.05 -2.28 8.21
N LEU A 237 1.54 -1.03 8.17
CA LEU A 237 0.87 -0.39 9.32
C LEU A 237 -0.65 -0.53 9.30
N THR A 238 -1.27 -0.78 8.13
CA THR A 238 -2.70 -1.10 8.00
C THR A 238 -3.12 -2.41 8.69
N TRP A 239 -2.16 -3.14 9.25
CA TRP A 239 -2.35 -4.46 9.84
C TRP A 239 -2.54 -4.45 11.38
N GLU A 240 -2.12 -3.40 12.10
CA GLU A 240 -2.24 -3.35 13.57
C GLU A 240 -3.64 -2.94 14.09
N THR A 241 -4.55 -2.51 13.21
CA THR A 241 -5.82 -1.89 13.60
C THR A 241 -7.07 -2.79 13.57
N ASP A 242 -6.92 -4.12 13.49
CA ASP A 242 -8.02 -5.08 13.65
C ASP A 242 -7.98 -5.84 14.99
#